data_AF-A0A929M3V9-F1
#
_entry.id   AF-A0A929M3V9-F1
#
_cell.length_a   1.000
_cell.length_b   1.000
_cell.length_c   1.000
_cell.angle_alpha   90.00
_cell.angle_beta   90.00
_cell.angle_gamma   90.00
#
_symmetry.space_group_name_H-M   'P 1'
#
loop_
_entity.id
_entity.type
_entity.pdbx_description
1 polymer ?
#
loop_
_entity_poly.entity_id
_entity_poly.type
_entity_poly.pdbx_seq_one_letter_code
_entity_poly.pdbx_strand_id
1 'polypeptide(L)'
;MKDQFNNLLYKFKKKRFFHNITEKWQDIHTIVLFFVICFGALIWNLFSYTVIKYDFYNGLADRQQIGTFAVPVNRGTIYSSIEKDGENKASSYLATSINLYDLAIDPKDEIDKGKGKVEKTGNKEKLGEYLVNLVYDEICNNKVSTKCKDNLLKFLRVIDLEDFENTPEYVKKAIAGRIIPRINQKKVTNVLLGTNFTTDQITKIKALNIRGFYTQDSSIYVNPEEYTQTAENLSKASAVLGMTSNDLAKVTRKRDLRYVPIFNKLSINSSESLKQLIKDEKEAINKQILDKKDSIYSFFILTENPSRYYPENEVAAQVV
;
A
#
# COMPACT_ATOMS: atom_id res chain seq x y z
N MET A 1 -89.50 -40.57 27.65
CA MET A 1 -88.03 -40.37 27.57
C MET A 1 -87.50 -39.94 26.19
N LYS A 2 -88.32 -39.74 25.16
CA LYS A 2 -87.87 -39.20 23.86
C LYS A 2 -87.77 -37.67 23.82
N ASP A 3 -88.57 -36.96 24.61
CA ASP A 3 -88.60 -35.49 24.56
C ASP A 3 -87.51 -34.78 25.38
N GLN A 4 -86.88 -35.49 26.33
CA GLN A 4 -85.71 -34.97 27.04
C GLN A 4 -84.42 -35.07 26.22
N PHE A 5 -84.37 -35.94 25.21
CA PHE A 5 -83.19 -36.12 24.36
C PHE A 5 -83.10 -35.07 23.24
N ASN A 6 -84.25 -34.65 22.70
CA ASN A 6 -84.30 -33.63 21.65
C ASN A 6 -83.92 -32.23 22.17
N ASN A 7 -84.12 -31.95 23.45
CA ASN A 7 -83.75 -30.67 24.06
C ASN A 7 -82.24 -30.58 24.38
N LEU A 8 -81.56 -31.72 24.49
CA LEU A 8 -80.11 -31.82 24.71
C LEU A 8 -79.33 -31.64 23.40
N LEU A 9 -79.87 -32.14 22.29
CA LEU A 9 -79.30 -31.96 20.95
C LEU A 9 -79.43 -30.52 20.42
N TYR A 10 -80.48 -29.77 20.83
CA TYR A 10 -80.62 -28.36 20.43
C TYR A 10 -79.62 -27.43 21.13
N LYS A 11 -79.19 -27.77 22.35
CA LYS A 11 -78.14 -27.01 23.09
C LYS A 11 -76.72 -27.26 22.56
N PHE A 12 -76.47 -28.38 21.88
CA PHE A 12 -75.16 -28.65 21.29
C PHE A 12 -74.92 -27.94 19.94
N LYS A 13 -75.98 -27.46 19.28
CA LYS A 13 -75.86 -26.76 17.99
C LYS A 13 -75.47 -25.28 18.10
N LYS A 14 -75.14 -24.78 19.30
CA LYS A 14 -74.75 -23.38 19.53
C LYS A 14 -73.49 -23.27 20.39
N LYS A 15 -72.37 -23.80 19.90
CA LYS A 15 -71.03 -23.35 20.32
C LYS A 15 -70.28 -22.76 19.13
N ARG A 16 -70.47 -21.45 18.95
CA ARG A 16 -69.71 -20.51 18.11
C ARG A 16 -68.21 -20.41 18.50
N PHE A 17 -67.71 -21.36 19.30
CA PHE A 17 -66.36 -21.36 19.89
C PHE A 17 -65.37 -22.17 19.04
N PHE A 18 -65.82 -23.17 18.28
CA PHE A 18 -64.93 -24.00 17.48
C PHE A 18 -64.53 -23.37 16.13
N HIS A 19 -65.34 -22.48 15.55
CA HIS A 19 -64.96 -21.79 14.30
C HIS A 19 -63.83 -20.75 14.49
N ASN A 20 -63.81 -20.04 15.62
CA ASN A 20 -62.75 -19.05 15.91
C ASN A 20 -61.41 -19.68 16.33
N ILE A 21 -61.40 -20.95 16.76
CA ILE A 21 -60.15 -21.67 17.11
C ILE A 21 -59.52 -22.23 15.84
N THR A 22 -60.29 -22.76 14.90
CA THR A 22 -59.76 -23.29 13.63
C THR A 22 -59.14 -22.21 12.73
N GLU A 23 -59.73 -21.01 12.65
CA GLU A 23 -59.14 -19.88 11.89
C GLU A 23 -57.84 -19.38 12.53
N LYS A 24 -57.81 -19.14 13.85
CA LYS A 24 -56.59 -18.73 14.56
C LYS A 24 -55.46 -19.77 14.54
N TRP A 25 -55.80 -21.06 14.52
CA TRP A 25 -54.81 -22.13 14.40
C TRP A 25 -54.24 -22.22 12.97
N GLN A 26 -55.03 -21.96 11.93
CA GLN A 26 -54.52 -21.85 10.56
C GLN A 26 -53.59 -20.65 10.37
N ASP A 27 -53.87 -19.50 11.01
CA ASP A 27 -53.01 -18.31 10.97
C ASP A 27 -51.64 -18.54 11.63
N ILE A 28 -51.59 -19.28 12.75
CA ILE A 28 -50.32 -19.58 13.43
C ILE A 28 -49.47 -20.54 12.58
N HIS A 29 -50.08 -21.58 11.99
CA HIS A 29 -49.34 -22.53 11.15
C HIS A 29 -48.81 -21.89 9.86
N THR A 30 -49.55 -20.96 9.26
CA THR A 30 -49.09 -20.22 8.07
C THR A 30 -47.92 -19.28 8.39
N ILE A 31 -47.97 -18.59 9.54
CA ILE A 31 -46.85 -17.75 10.01
C ILE A 31 -45.60 -18.60 10.28
N VAL A 32 -45.75 -19.72 10.99
CA VAL A 32 -44.62 -20.64 11.28
C VAL A 32 -44.03 -21.20 10.00
N LEU A 33 -44.86 -21.60 9.03
CA LEU A 33 -44.39 -22.09 7.73
C LEU A 33 -43.60 -21.02 6.97
N PHE A 34 -44.05 -19.77 6.99
CA PHE A 34 -43.32 -18.65 6.39
C PHE A 34 -41.93 -18.46 7.02
N PHE A 35 -41.84 -18.48 8.36
CA PHE A 35 -40.55 -18.39 9.05
C PHE A 35 -39.63 -19.57 8.76
N VAL A 36 -40.17 -20.80 8.68
CA VAL A 36 -39.38 -21.99 8.32
C VAL A 36 -38.84 -21.88 6.90
N ILE A 37 -39.62 -21.38 5.94
CA ILE A 37 -39.18 -21.18 4.56
C ILE A 37 -38.09 -20.10 4.49
N CYS A 38 -38.30 -18.95 5.16
CA CYS A 38 -37.29 -17.89 5.22
C CYS A 38 -35.98 -18.37 5.88
N PHE A 39 -36.09 -19.12 6.97
CA PHE A 39 -34.93 -19.67 7.67
C PHE A 39 -34.22 -20.73 6.83
N GLY A 40 -34.98 -21.57 6.12
CA GLY A 40 -34.45 -22.53 5.15
C GLY A 40 -33.68 -21.85 4.02
N ALA A 41 -34.19 -20.73 3.49
CA ALA A 41 -33.49 -19.95 2.47
C ALA A 41 -32.19 -19.33 3.00
N LEU A 42 -32.16 -18.88 4.25
CA LEU A 42 -30.95 -18.37 4.91
C LEU A 42 -29.92 -19.49 5.12
N ILE A 43 -30.34 -20.65 5.62
CA ILE A 43 -29.47 -21.82 5.78
C ILE A 43 -28.92 -22.26 4.43
N TRP A 44 -29.75 -22.28 3.39
CA TRP A 44 -29.32 -22.65 2.04
C TRP A 44 -28.28 -21.68 1.48
N ASN A 45 -28.48 -20.37 1.64
CA ASN A 45 -27.50 -19.37 1.24
C ASN A 45 -26.19 -19.52 2.03
N LEU A 46 -26.29 -19.75 3.34
CA LEU A 46 -25.11 -19.97 4.18
C LEU A 46 -24.34 -21.22 3.71
N PHE A 47 -25.03 -22.34 3.49
CA PHE A 47 -24.46 -23.58 2.96
C PHE A 47 -23.87 -23.40 1.56
N SER A 48 -24.53 -22.64 0.69
CA SER A 48 -24.04 -22.34 -0.66
C SER A 48 -22.71 -21.59 -0.60
N TYR A 49 -22.57 -20.64 0.32
CA TYR A 49 -21.33 -19.89 0.50
C TYR A 49 -20.24 -20.70 1.19
N THR A 50 -20.57 -21.47 2.23
CA THR A 50 -19.58 -22.20 3.03
C THR A 50 -19.15 -23.52 2.41
N VAL A 51 -19.99 -24.18 1.61
CA VAL A 51 -19.70 -25.52 1.07
C VAL A 51 -19.59 -25.49 -0.45
N ILE A 52 -20.62 -25.00 -1.17
CA ILE A 52 -20.64 -25.08 -2.64
C ILE A 52 -19.62 -24.11 -3.27
N LYS A 53 -19.51 -22.89 -2.73
CA LYS A 53 -18.63 -21.83 -3.24
C LYS A 53 -17.42 -21.60 -2.32
N TYR A 54 -17.07 -22.58 -1.49
CA TYR A 54 -15.99 -22.49 -0.52
C TYR A 54 -14.70 -22.00 -1.17
N ASP A 55 -14.22 -22.70 -2.21
CA ASP A 55 -12.95 -22.38 -2.88
C ASP A 55 -12.92 -20.96 -3.49
N PHE A 56 -14.06 -20.50 -4.01
CA PHE A 56 -14.17 -19.17 -4.61
C PHE A 56 -14.08 -18.06 -3.56
N TYR A 57 -14.83 -18.18 -2.46
CA TYR A 57 -14.81 -17.15 -1.42
C TYR A 57 -13.56 -17.23 -0.54
N ASN A 58 -13.03 -18.43 -0.30
CA ASN A 58 -11.77 -18.61 0.41
C ASN A 58 -10.60 -18.06 -0.42
N GLY A 59 -10.60 -18.29 -1.74
CA GLY A 59 -9.61 -17.67 -2.64
C GLY A 59 -9.72 -16.14 -2.72
N LEU A 60 -10.91 -15.56 -2.58
CA LEU A 60 -11.08 -14.10 -2.45
C LEU A 60 -10.56 -13.58 -1.11
N ALA A 61 -10.82 -14.30 -0.02
CA ALA A 61 -10.32 -13.95 1.31
C ALA A 61 -8.79 -14.06 1.39
N ASP A 62 -8.21 -15.15 0.88
CA ASP A 62 -6.76 -15.37 0.80
C ASP A 62 -6.08 -14.29 -0.03
N ARG A 63 -6.66 -13.90 -1.18
CA ARG A 63 -6.12 -12.79 -2.00
C ARG A 63 -6.22 -11.43 -1.32
N GLN A 64 -7.15 -11.25 -0.38
CA GLN A 64 -7.28 -10.02 0.41
C GLN A 64 -6.39 -10.02 1.66
N GLN A 65 -6.03 -11.20 2.18
CA GLN A 65 -5.20 -11.36 3.38
C GLN A 65 -3.72 -11.58 3.09
N ILE A 66 -3.37 -12.19 1.96
CA ILE A 66 -1.99 -12.50 1.57
C ILE A 66 -1.44 -11.32 0.76
N GLY A 67 -0.85 -10.36 1.47
CA GLY A 67 0.17 -9.49 0.89
C GLY A 67 1.45 -10.29 0.70
N THR A 68 1.93 -10.47 -0.52
CA THR A 68 3.25 -11.05 -0.74
C THR A 68 4.31 -9.99 -0.46
N PHE A 69 5.05 -10.15 0.63
CA PHE A 69 6.23 -9.34 0.92
C PHE A 69 7.47 -10.16 0.56
N ALA A 70 8.31 -9.64 -0.32
CA ALA A 70 9.60 -10.25 -0.58
C ALA A 70 10.47 -10.04 0.67
N VAL A 71 10.82 -11.12 1.37
CA VAL A 71 11.81 -11.06 2.44
C VAL A 71 13.19 -11.08 1.78
N PRO A 72 13.98 -10.01 1.91
CA PRO A 72 15.31 -9.99 1.32
C PRO A 72 16.20 -11.03 2.02
N VAL A 73 16.92 -11.84 1.23
CA VAL A 73 17.83 -12.86 1.75
C VAL A 73 19.25 -12.30 1.80
N ASN A 74 19.89 -12.42 2.95
CA ASN A 74 21.30 -12.04 3.12
C ASN A 74 22.21 -13.06 2.42
N ARG A 75 23.11 -12.59 1.55
CA ARG A 75 24.11 -13.46 0.89
C ARG A 75 25.21 -13.86 1.89
N GLY A 76 25.72 -15.09 1.78
CA GLY A 76 26.81 -15.59 2.62
C GLY A 76 28.12 -14.79 2.46
N THR A 77 28.93 -14.77 3.51
CA THR A 77 30.24 -14.09 3.53
C THR A 77 31.28 -14.90 2.75
N ILE A 78 32.08 -14.22 1.92
CA ILE A 78 33.24 -14.80 1.25
C ILE A 78 34.48 -14.43 2.06
N TYR A 79 35.17 -15.45 2.53
CA TYR A 79 36.37 -15.33 3.34
C TYR A 79 37.60 -15.34 2.43
N SER A 80 38.58 -14.52 2.78
CA SER A 80 39.92 -14.59 2.24
C SER A 80 40.72 -15.65 3.01
N SER A 81 41.63 -16.34 2.31
CA SER A 81 42.69 -17.11 2.96
C SER A 81 43.82 -16.23 3.48
N ILE A 82 43.80 -14.91 3.18
CA ILE A 82 44.82 -13.96 3.62
C ILE A 82 44.57 -13.59 5.09
N GLU A 83 45.56 -13.92 5.93
CA GLU A 83 45.63 -13.50 7.33
C GLU A 83 45.83 -12.00 7.41
N LYS A 84 45.04 -11.32 8.25
CA LYS A 84 45.03 -9.86 8.27
C LYS A 84 46.27 -9.25 8.94
N ASP A 85 46.98 -9.99 9.80
CA ASP A 85 48.06 -9.41 10.63
C ASP A 85 49.20 -10.39 11.01
N GLY A 86 49.38 -11.52 10.31
CA GLY A 86 50.41 -12.53 10.66
C GLY A 86 50.20 -13.22 12.01
N GLU A 87 49.12 -12.90 12.72
CA GLU A 87 48.59 -13.65 13.85
C GLU A 87 47.30 -14.39 13.43
N ASN A 88 47.28 -15.70 13.67
CA ASN A 88 46.19 -16.66 13.47
C ASN A 88 44.92 -16.35 14.30
N LYS A 89 44.28 -15.17 14.13
CA LYS A 89 43.10 -14.80 14.95
C LYS A 89 41.86 -14.37 14.17
N ALA A 90 41.95 -13.98 12.90
CA ALA A 90 40.76 -13.83 12.04
C ALA A 90 41.13 -13.84 10.55
N SER A 91 40.47 -14.68 9.75
CA SER A 91 40.50 -14.58 8.29
C SER A 91 39.94 -13.22 7.85
N SER A 92 40.59 -12.54 6.89
CA SER A 92 40.00 -11.33 6.31
C SER A 92 38.78 -11.70 5.44
N TYR A 93 37.87 -10.75 5.20
CA TYR A 93 36.66 -10.97 4.41
C TYR A 93 36.80 -10.29 3.05
N LEU A 94 36.63 -11.05 1.96
CA LEU A 94 36.61 -10.46 0.60
C LEU A 94 35.26 -9.79 0.33
N ALA A 95 34.17 -10.38 0.81
CA ALA A 95 32.86 -9.79 0.66
C ALA A 95 31.88 -10.23 1.75
N THR A 96 31.14 -9.28 2.32
CA THR A 96 30.10 -9.51 3.32
C THR A 96 28.82 -8.78 2.95
N SER A 97 27.69 -9.22 3.50
CA SER A 97 26.40 -8.56 3.27
C SER A 97 26.14 -7.56 4.40
N ILE A 98 25.77 -6.34 4.02
CA ILE A 98 25.30 -5.31 4.94
C ILE A 98 23.85 -4.97 4.59
N ASN A 99 23.00 -4.85 5.61
CA ASN A 99 21.60 -4.48 5.40
C ASN A 99 21.47 -2.97 5.55
N LEU A 100 21.38 -2.28 4.41
CA LEU A 100 21.00 -0.88 4.35
C LEU A 100 19.49 -0.79 4.17
N TYR A 101 18.90 0.37 4.48
CA TYR A 101 17.45 0.56 4.39
C TYR A 101 17.10 1.58 3.32
N ASP A 102 16.13 1.25 2.48
CA ASP A 102 15.44 2.21 1.65
C ASP A 102 14.34 2.90 2.47
N LEU A 103 14.30 4.22 2.38
CA LEU A 103 13.33 5.08 3.05
C LEU A 103 12.25 5.52 2.08
N ALA A 104 11.02 5.15 2.39
CA ALA A 104 9.84 5.68 1.75
C ALA A 104 8.86 6.24 2.79
N ILE A 105 7.86 6.98 2.32
CA ILE A 105 6.76 7.44 3.14
C ILE A 105 5.40 7.06 2.56
N ASP A 106 4.43 6.91 3.44
CA ASP A 106 3.01 6.89 3.11
C ASP A 106 2.43 8.30 3.32
N PRO A 107 2.13 9.09 2.28
CA PRO A 107 1.70 10.48 2.44
C PRO A 107 0.26 10.63 2.99
N LYS A 108 -0.42 9.51 3.30
CA LYS A 108 -1.77 9.55 3.88
C LYS A 108 -1.72 10.04 5.33
N ASP A 109 -2.30 11.21 5.53
CA ASP A 109 -2.42 11.92 6.80
C ASP A 109 -3.79 11.78 7.45
N GLU A 110 -4.71 11.04 6.84
CA GLU A 110 -6.11 10.97 7.26
C GLU A 110 -6.60 9.52 7.23
N ILE A 111 -7.22 9.05 8.32
CA ILE A 111 -7.95 7.78 8.38
C ILE A 111 -9.43 8.08 8.54
N ASP A 112 -10.24 7.51 7.65
CA ASP A 112 -11.69 7.48 7.81
C ASP A 112 -12.04 6.44 8.89
N LYS A 113 -12.60 6.90 10.01
CA LYS A 113 -13.11 6.06 11.10
C LYS A 113 -14.58 5.67 10.93
N GLY A 114 -15.16 6.00 9.78
CA GLY A 114 -16.60 5.87 9.53
C GLY A 114 -17.41 6.95 10.24
N LYS A 115 -18.71 7.02 9.93
CA LYS A 115 -19.65 8.02 10.48
C LYS A 115 -19.20 9.47 10.23
N GLY A 116 -18.52 9.73 9.11
CA GLY A 116 -18.04 11.06 8.73
C GLY A 116 -16.90 11.60 9.62
N LYS A 117 -16.26 10.76 10.44
CA LYS A 117 -15.12 11.17 11.29
C LYS A 117 -13.80 10.83 10.60
N VAL A 118 -13.04 11.88 10.30
CA VAL A 118 -11.67 11.77 9.79
C VAL A 118 -10.70 12.05 10.94
N GLU A 119 -9.76 11.14 11.18
CA GLU A 119 -8.68 11.33 12.15
C GLU A 119 -7.37 11.65 11.44
N LYS A 120 -6.68 12.72 11.87
CA LYS A 120 -5.32 13.02 11.40
C LYS A 120 -4.31 12.03 11.99
N THR A 121 -3.44 11.48 11.14
CA THR A 121 -2.50 10.41 11.50
C THR A 121 -1.07 10.86 11.76
N GLY A 122 -0.76 12.14 11.56
CA GLY A 122 0.55 12.71 11.84
C GLY A 122 0.71 14.15 11.34
N ASN A 123 1.88 14.72 11.58
CA ASN A 123 2.26 16.09 11.26
C ASN A 123 3.17 16.14 10.01
N LYS A 124 2.67 16.67 8.90
CA LYS A 124 3.41 16.70 7.62
C LYS A 124 4.52 17.74 7.59
N GLU A 125 4.33 18.84 8.30
CA GLU A 125 5.31 19.92 8.42
C GLU A 125 6.55 19.41 9.16
N LYS A 126 6.36 18.79 10.34
CA LYS A 126 7.41 18.14 11.13
C LYS A 126 8.09 17.02 10.34
N LEU A 127 7.33 16.24 9.57
CA LEU A 127 7.89 15.20 8.70
C LEU A 127 8.81 15.82 7.64
N GLY A 128 8.37 16.92 7.01
CA GLY A 128 9.14 17.65 6.01
C GLY A 128 10.46 18.15 6.56
N GLU A 129 10.43 18.82 7.71
CA GLU A 129 11.63 19.30 8.40
C GLU A 129 12.61 18.15 8.73
N TYR A 130 12.08 17.05 9.28
CA TYR A 130 12.88 15.89 9.62
C TYR A 130 13.54 15.26 8.38
N LEU A 131 12.77 15.02 7.32
CA LEU A 131 13.27 14.41 6.09
C LEU A 131 14.30 15.29 5.38
N VAL A 132 14.12 16.61 5.37
CA VAL A 132 15.09 17.55 4.79
C VAL A 132 16.42 17.48 5.53
N ASN A 133 16.40 17.45 6.87
CA ASN A 133 17.62 17.30 7.67
C ASN A 133 18.28 15.94 7.46
N LEU A 134 17.51 14.85 7.51
CA LEU A 134 18.02 13.50 7.31
C LEU A 134 18.68 13.34 5.93
N VAL A 135 18.06 13.84 4.87
CA VAL A 135 18.61 13.76 3.52
C VAL A 135 19.84 14.68 3.36
N TYR A 136 19.83 15.86 3.99
CA TYR A 136 21.01 16.72 4.03
C TYR A 136 22.21 16.01 4.68
N ASP A 137 21.98 15.34 5.81
CA ASP A 137 23.02 14.61 6.53
C ASP A 137 23.60 13.45 5.70
N GLU A 138 22.72 12.70 5.02
CA GLU A 138 23.13 11.61 4.13
C GLU A 138 23.96 12.11 2.93
N ILE A 139 23.61 13.24 2.35
CA ILE A 139 24.24 13.78 1.13
C ILE A 139 25.56 14.50 1.44
N CYS A 140 25.59 15.30 2.52
CA CYS A 140 26.64 16.30 2.75
C CYS A 140 27.47 16.09 4.03
N ASN A 141 26.92 15.46 5.08
CA ASN A 141 27.63 15.28 6.36
C ASN A 141 28.38 13.95 6.48
N ASN A 142 28.10 12.96 5.63
CA ASN A 142 28.84 11.70 5.62
C ASN A 142 30.23 11.83 4.97
N LYS A 143 31.24 12.12 5.82
CA LYS A 143 32.73 12.02 5.69
C LYS A 143 33.45 12.69 4.50
N VAL A 144 32.79 13.11 3.43
CA VAL A 144 33.47 13.74 2.28
C VAL A 144 32.62 14.92 1.79
N SER A 145 32.75 16.07 2.45
CA SER A 145 32.06 17.32 2.09
C SER A 145 32.29 17.74 0.63
N THR A 146 33.41 17.32 0.04
CA THR A 146 33.74 17.56 -1.38
C THR A 146 32.81 16.84 -2.38
N LYS A 147 31.99 15.89 -1.93
CA LYS A 147 30.99 15.17 -2.78
C LYS A 147 29.53 15.62 -2.56
N CYS A 148 29.30 16.63 -1.71
CA CYS A 148 27.95 17.13 -1.42
C CYS A 148 27.22 17.58 -2.70
N LYS A 149 27.88 18.35 -3.59
CA LYS A 149 27.32 18.77 -4.89
C LYS A 149 26.90 17.55 -5.73
N ASP A 150 27.81 16.61 -5.97
CA ASP A 150 27.54 15.42 -6.81
C ASP A 150 26.39 14.57 -6.26
N ASN A 151 26.36 14.37 -4.95
CA ASN A 151 25.30 13.62 -4.30
C ASN A 151 23.96 14.36 -4.37
N LEU A 152 23.97 15.69 -4.24
CA LEU A 152 22.78 16.52 -4.40
C LEU A 152 22.25 16.44 -5.83
N LEU A 153 23.11 16.56 -6.85
CA LEU A 153 22.75 16.42 -8.26
C LEU A 153 22.09 15.06 -8.54
N LYS A 154 22.69 13.98 -8.02
CA LYS A 154 22.11 12.62 -8.11
C LYS A 154 20.75 12.51 -7.42
N PHE A 155 20.61 13.09 -6.22
CA PHE A 155 19.36 13.09 -5.49
C PHE A 155 18.26 13.84 -6.24
N LEU A 156 18.59 15.03 -6.75
CA LEU A 156 17.69 15.88 -7.54
C LEU A 156 17.43 15.32 -8.96
N ARG A 157 18.27 14.40 -9.45
CA ARG A 157 18.26 13.89 -10.83
C ARG A 157 18.40 15.01 -11.86
N VAL A 158 19.33 15.93 -11.60
CA VAL A 158 19.69 17.03 -12.52
C VAL A 158 21.16 16.92 -12.89
N ILE A 159 21.52 17.46 -14.05
CA ILE A 159 22.88 17.35 -14.61
C ILE A 159 23.83 18.34 -13.93
N ASP A 160 23.38 19.58 -13.70
CA ASP A 160 24.15 20.60 -13.00
C ASP A 160 23.22 21.62 -12.30
N LEU A 161 23.81 22.44 -11.44
CA LEU A 161 23.20 23.58 -10.77
C LEU A 161 24.09 24.79 -11.02
N GLU A 162 23.62 25.73 -11.85
CA GLU A 162 24.36 26.92 -12.26
C GLU A 162 24.78 27.78 -11.05
N ASP A 163 23.85 28.02 -10.12
CA ASP A 163 24.07 28.82 -8.91
C ASP A 163 24.23 27.95 -7.66
N PHE A 164 25.11 26.94 -7.69
CA PHE A 164 25.34 26.09 -6.51
C PHE A 164 26.09 26.83 -5.40
N GLU A 165 25.43 27.00 -4.26
CA GLU A 165 26.06 27.46 -3.03
C GLU A 165 26.22 26.30 -2.04
N ASN A 166 27.44 26.08 -1.54
CA ASN A 166 27.71 25.04 -0.55
C ASN A 166 27.36 25.50 0.89
N THR A 167 26.17 26.07 1.05
CA THR A 167 25.63 26.48 2.35
C THR A 167 24.53 25.49 2.78
N PRO A 168 24.44 25.15 4.08
CA PRO A 168 23.38 24.28 4.59
C PRO A 168 21.97 24.74 4.19
N GLU A 169 21.75 26.05 4.21
CA GLU A 169 20.47 26.68 3.88
C GLU A 169 20.09 26.46 2.42
N TYR A 170 21.03 26.68 1.49
CA TYR A 170 20.80 26.46 0.06
C TYR A 170 20.48 24.99 -0.23
N VAL A 171 21.30 24.07 0.30
CA VAL A 171 21.13 22.63 0.05
C VAL A 171 19.82 22.13 0.64
N LYS A 172 19.48 22.51 1.87
CA LYS A 172 18.20 22.14 2.49
C LYS A 172 17.00 22.71 1.73
N LYS A 173 17.10 23.92 1.19
CA LYS A 173 16.06 24.50 0.33
C LYS A 173 15.88 23.70 -0.96
N ALA A 174 16.96 23.29 -1.61
CA ALA A 174 16.91 22.46 -2.81
C ALA A 174 16.29 21.08 -2.52
N ILE A 175 16.67 20.45 -1.40
CA ILE A 175 16.09 19.19 -0.92
C ILE A 175 14.59 19.36 -0.63
N ALA A 176 14.20 20.42 0.09
CA ALA A 176 12.82 20.72 0.43
C ALA A 176 11.96 20.92 -0.82
N GLY A 177 12.47 21.62 -1.84
CA GLY A 177 11.79 21.80 -3.14
C GLY A 177 11.42 20.48 -3.82
N ARG A 178 12.17 19.40 -3.56
CA ARG A 178 11.86 18.05 -4.05
C ARG A 178 11.00 17.24 -3.10
N ILE A 179 11.23 17.31 -1.79
CA ILE A 179 10.57 16.46 -0.80
C ILE A 179 9.15 16.95 -0.47
N ILE A 180 8.99 18.25 -0.18
CA ILE A 180 7.72 18.80 0.33
C ILE A 180 6.54 18.59 -0.64
N PRO A 181 6.67 18.82 -1.97
CA PRO A 181 5.57 18.53 -2.89
C PRO A 181 5.15 17.06 -2.89
N ARG A 182 6.11 16.15 -2.66
CA ARG A 182 5.88 14.70 -2.66
C ARG A 182 5.21 14.21 -1.38
N ILE A 183 5.50 14.84 -0.22
CA ILE A 183 4.77 14.60 1.03
C ILE A 183 3.29 15.00 0.89
N ASN A 184 3.03 16.09 0.18
CA ASN A 184 1.69 16.65 0.05
C ASN A 184 0.84 15.97 -1.03
N GLN A 185 1.44 15.11 -1.86
CA GLN A 185 0.74 14.40 -2.91
C GLN A 185 -0.14 13.28 -2.32
N LYS A 186 -1.47 13.44 -2.42
CA LYS A 186 -2.46 12.46 -1.91
C LYS A 186 -2.83 11.36 -2.92
N LYS A 187 -2.72 11.63 -4.22
CA LYS A 187 -3.22 10.75 -5.29
C LYS A 187 -2.12 10.33 -6.25
N VAL A 188 -2.28 9.16 -6.85
CA VAL A 188 -1.38 8.69 -7.92
C VAL A 188 -1.68 9.46 -9.19
N THR A 189 -0.72 10.26 -9.66
CA THR A 189 -0.85 11.10 -10.86
C THR A 189 0.01 10.64 -12.02
N ASN A 190 0.86 9.63 -11.80
CA ASN A 190 1.74 9.10 -12.83
C ASN A 190 1.87 7.59 -12.68
N VAL A 191 1.50 6.85 -13.72
CA VAL A 191 1.64 5.40 -13.82
C VAL A 191 2.25 5.06 -15.17
N LEU A 192 3.39 4.37 -15.15
CA LEU A 192 4.03 3.80 -16.33
C LEU A 192 3.21 2.60 -16.81
N LEU A 193 2.77 2.63 -18.07
CA LEU A 193 2.07 1.51 -18.69
C LEU A 193 3.03 0.54 -19.37
N GLY A 194 4.16 1.03 -19.86
CA GLY A 194 5.20 0.22 -20.48
C GLY A 194 6.34 1.06 -21.02
N THR A 195 7.45 0.38 -21.33
CA THR A 195 8.64 0.97 -21.96
C THR A 195 8.84 0.34 -23.33
N ASN A 196 9.60 1.00 -24.21
CA ASN A 196 9.98 0.49 -25.53
C ASN A 196 8.81 0.31 -26.52
N PHE A 197 7.82 1.21 -26.48
CA PHE A 197 6.78 1.24 -27.50
C PHE A 197 7.33 1.71 -28.85
N THR A 198 6.79 1.15 -29.93
CA THR A 198 7.13 1.58 -31.30
C THR A 198 6.58 2.97 -31.59
N THR A 199 7.19 3.67 -32.55
CA THR A 199 6.72 4.99 -33.00
C THR A 199 5.27 4.96 -33.50
N ASP A 200 4.86 3.86 -34.14
CA ASP A 200 3.48 3.64 -34.57
C ASP A 200 2.50 3.55 -33.39
N GLN A 201 2.84 2.77 -32.35
CA GLN A 201 2.02 2.66 -31.13
C GLN A 201 1.88 4.00 -30.40
N ILE A 202 2.98 4.77 -30.29
CA ILE A 202 2.97 6.10 -29.67
C ILE A 202 2.07 7.05 -30.46
N THR A 203 2.17 7.03 -31.79
CA THR A 203 1.34 7.88 -32.67
C THR A 203 -0.13 7.50 -32.55
N LYS A 204 -0.45 6.20 -32.52
CA LYS A 204 -1.81 5.70 -32.32
C LYS A 204 -2.38 6.15 -30.97
N ILE A 205 -1.65 6.00 -29.87
CA ILE A 205 -2.12 6.46 -28.54
C ILE A 205 -2.34 7.97 -28.51
N LYS A 206 -1.44 8.77 -29.09
CA LYS A 206 -1.64 10.22 -29.20
C LYS A 206 -2.89 10.57 -30.02
N ALA A 207 -3.11 9.86 -31.13
CA ALA A 207 -4.27 10.05 -31.99
C ALA A 207 -5.61 9.71 -31.32
N LEU A 208 -5.61 8.84 -30.30
CA LEU A 208 -6.83 8.56 -29.52
C LEU A 208 -7.31 9.77 -28.71
N ASN A 209 -6.42 10.74 -28.44
CA ASN A 209 -6.72 11.96 -27.67
C ASN A 209 -7.45 11.70 -26.34
N ILE A 210 -7.05 10.61 -25.65
CA ILE A 210 -7.64 10.23 -24.37
C ILE A 210 -6.96 11.07 -23.27
N ARG A 211 -7.75 11.90 -22.58
CA ARG A 211 -7.26 12.73 -21.47
C ARG A 211 -6.58 11.87 -20.40
N GLY A 212 -5.43 12.34 -19.91
CA GLY A 212 -4.63 11.67 -18.91
C GLY A 212 -3.58 10.71 -19.48
N PHE A 213 -3.68 10.29 -20.75
CA PHE A 213 -2.60 9.56 -21.41
C PHE A 213 -1.57 10.52 -21.98
N TYR A 214 -0.30 10.24 -21.75
CA TYR A 214 0.80 11.01 -22.31
C TYR A 214 2.01 10.11 -22.56
N THR A 215 2.95 10.60 -23.35
CA THR A 215 4.11 9.84 -23.79
C THR A 215 5.36 10.62 -23.50
N GLN A 216 6.40 9.93 -23.06
CA GLN A 216 7.73 10.50 -22.88
C GLN A 216 8.72 9.51 -23.47
N ASP A 217 9.51 9.96 -24.44
CA ASP A 217 10.42 9.13 -25.23
C ASP A 217 9.70 7.91 -25.86
N SER A 218 10.15 6.69 -25.55
CA SER A 218 9.55 5.42 -25.98
C SER A 218 8.57 4.84 -24.95
N SER A 219 8.16 5.62 -23.95
CA SER A 219 7.32 5.17 -22.84
C SER A 219 5.96 5.86 -22.84
N ILE A 220 4.93 5.11 -22.41
CA ILE A 220 3.56 5.60 -22.31
C ILE A 220 3.13 5.59 -20.85
N TYR A 221 2.53 6.69 -20.43
CA TYR A 221 2.10 6.94 -19.07
C TYR A 221 0.62 7.31 -19.04
N VAL A 222 0.02 7.11 -17.87
CA VAL A 222 -1.32 7.60 -17.58
C VAL A 222 -1.31 8.38 -16.27
N ASN A 223 -2.09 9.46 -16.22
CA ASN A 223 -2.52 10.13 -15.00
C ASN A 223 -3.92 9.63 -14.63
N PRO A 224 -4.06 8.74 -13.64
CA PRO A 224 -5.35 8.21 -13.20
C PRO A 224 -6.36 9.29 -12.76
N GLU A 225 -5.89 10.41 -12.21
CA GLU A 225 -6.79 11.46 -11.72
C GLU A 225 -7.48 12.22 -12.86
N GLU A 226 -6.77 12.40 -13.98
CA GLU A 226 -7.29 13.04 -15.20
C GLU A 226 -8.01 12.06 -16.13
N TYR A 227 -7.66 10.78 -16.08
CA TYR A 227 -8.23 9.76 -16.92
C TYR A 227 -9.66 9.40 -16.50
N THR A 228 -10.57 9.39 -17.47
CA THR A 228 -11.94 8.91 -17.29
C THR A 228 -12.06 7.52 -17.89
N GLN A 229 -12.20 6.54 -17.00
CA GLN A 229 -12.23 5.13 -17.36
C GLN A 229 -13.61 4.73 -17.91
N THR A 230 -13.71 4.64 -19.25
CA THR A 230 -14.88 4.14 -19.96
C THR A 230 -14.55 2.84 -20.70
N ALA A 231 -15.55 2.00 -20.97
CA ALA A 231 -15.35 0.77 -21.74
C ALA A 231 -14.76 1.04 -23.14
N GLU A 232 -15.19 2.13 -23.78
CA GLU A 232 -14.67 2.59 -25.07
C GLU A 232 -13.18 2.99 -24.98
N ASN A 233 -12.80 3.85 -24.04
CA ASN A 233 -11.41 4.29 -23.88
C ASN A 233 -10.49 3.13 -23.55
N LEU A 234 -10.93 2.23 -22.67
CA LEU A 234 -10.19 1.01 -22.33
C LEU A 234 -9.99 0.14 -23.56
N SER A 235 -11.02 -0.08 -24.38
CA SER A 235 -10.93 -0.91 -25.59
C SER A 235 -10.01 -0.31 -26.65
N LYS A 236 -10.03 1.02 -26.83
CA LYS A 236 -9.16 1.70 -27.80
C LYS A 236 -7.70 1.65 -27.37
N ALA A 237 -7.42 1.95 -26.11
CA ALA A 237 -6.06 1.95 -25.58
C ALA A 237 -5.48 0.53 -25.45
N SER A 238 -6.28 -0.45 -25.03
CA SER A 238 -5.84 -1.85 -24.87
C SER A 238 -5.37 -2.46 -26.20
N ALA A 239 -6.08 -2.17 -27.29
CA ALA A 239 -5.73 -2.64 -28.63
C ALA A 239 -4.35 -2.15 -29.12
N VAL A 240 -3.91 -0.96 -28.69
CA VAL A 240 -2.60 -0.40 -29.08
C VAL A 240 -1.48 -0.87 -28.14
N LEU A 241 -1.79 -0.97 -26.85
CA LEU A 241 -0.80 -1.29 -25.80
C LEU A 241 -0.50 -2.79 -25.70
N GLY A 242 -1.29 -3.66 -26.34
CA GLY A 242 -1.14 -5.12 -26.20
C GLY A 242 -1.49 -5.63 -24.79
N MET A 243 -2.26 -4.85 -24.03
CA MET A 243 -2.72 -5.21 -22.69
C MET A 243 -4.20 -5.59 -22.75
N THR A 244 -4.69 -6.40 -21.81
CA THR A 244 -6.14 -6.64 -21.72
C THR A 244 -6.84 -5.39 -21.16
N SER A 245 -8.10 -5.15 -21.56
CA SER A 245 -8.90 -4.05 -21.00
C SER A 245 -9.06 -4.15 -19.47
N ASN A 246 -9.07 -5.37 -18.92
CA ASN A 246 -9.14 -5.61 -17.48
C ASN A 246 -7.86 -5.22 -16.76
N ASP A 247 -6.70 -5.52 -17.33
CA ASP A 247 -5.43 -5.16 -16.71
C ASP A 247 -5.18 -3.65 -16.82
N LEU A 248 -5.50 -3.05 -17.97
CA LEU A 248 -5.46 -1.61 -18.14
C LEU A 248 -6.38 -0.92 -17.11
N ALA A 249 -7.61 -1.40 -16.95
CA ALA A 249 -8.56 -0.89 -15.96
C ALA A 249 -8.04 -0.94 -14.51
N LYS A 250 -7.29 -1.99 -14.14
CA LYS A 250 -6.68 -2.10 -12.79
C LYS A 250 -5.56 -1.08 -12.60
N VAL A 251 -4.75 -0.85 -13.62
CA VAL A 251 -3.57 0.03 -13.57
C VAL A 251 -3.98 1.51 -13.65
N THR A 252 -5.03 1.83 -14.40
CA THR A 252 -5.53 3.20 -14.61
C THR A 252 -6.51 3.68 -13.54
N ARG A 253 -6.87 2.85 -12.56
CA ARG A 253 -7.86 3.22 -11.54
C ARG A 253 -7.36 4.35 -10.65
N LYS A 254 -8.27 5.26 -10.28
CA LYS A 254 -8.01 6.29 -9.26
C LYS A 254 -7.70 5.62 -7.92
N ARG A 255 -6.63 6.05 -7.26
CA ARG A 255 -6.19 5.48 -5.98
C ARG A 255 -5.34 6.46 -5.19
N ASP A 256 -5.39 6.31 -3.87
CA ASP A 256 -4.53 7.04 -2.95
C ASP A 256 -3.06 6.65 -3.17
N LEU A 257 -2.18 7.64 -3.02
CA LEU A 257 -0.74 7.42 -2.99
C LEU A 257 -0.36 6.89 -1.60
N ARG A 258 0.31 5.73 -1.56
CA ARG A 258 0.64 5.01 -0.32
C ARG A 258 2.13 4.77 -0.13
N TYR A 259 2.93 5.04 -1.15
CA TYR A 259 4.35 4.78 -1.16
C TYR A 259 5.06 5.85 -2.00
N VAL A 260 5.93 6.60 -1.35
CA VAL A 260 6.74 7.66 -1.95
C VAL A 260 8.20 7.42 -1.55
N PRO A 261 9.07 6.94 -2.46
CA PRO A 261 10.47 6.70 -2.13
C PRO A 261 11.19 8.03 -1.91
N ILE A 262 11.83 8.20 -0.76
CA ILE A 262 12.55 9.42 -0.38
C ILE A 262 14.05 9.24 -0.62
N PHE A 263 14.65 8.20 -0.05
CA PHE A 263 16.08 7.97 -0.12
C PHE A 263 16.38 6.47 -0.19
N ASN A 264 17.36 6.08 -1.01
CA ASN A 264 17.75 4.68 -1.14
C ASN A 264 19.03 4.44 -0.34
N LYS A 265 19.14 3.29 0.31
CA LYS A 265 20.33 2.84 1.06
C LYS A 265 20.84 3.88 2.06
N LEU A 266 20.01 4.23 3.05
CA LEU A 266 20.43 5.04 4.19
C LEU A 266 21.69 4.47 4.84
N SER A 267 22.56 5.36 5.31
CA SER A 267 23.66 4.97 6.18
C SER A 267 23.15 4.25 7.44
N ILE A 268 24.00 3.39 8.02
CA ILE A 268 23.67 2.66 9.25
C ILE A 268 23.24 3.63 10.35
N ASN A 269 23.99 4.72 10.55
CA ASN A 269 23.71 5.72 11.58
C ASN A 269 22.33 6.37 11.42
N SER A 270 21.96 6.79 10.21
CA SER A 270 20.64 7.39 9.97
C SER A 270 19.52 6.37 10.07
N SER A 271 19.76 5.14 9.61
CA SER A 271 18.77 4.06 9.73
C SER A 271 18.47 3.72 11.19
N GLU A 272 19.49 3.65 12.05
CA GLU A 272 19.33 3.39 13.49
C GLU A 272 18.71 4.59 14.20
N SER A 273 19.11 5.82 13.85
CA SER A 273 18.51 7.03 14.41
C SER A 273 17.01 7.13 14.10
N LEU A 274 16.62 6.78 12.87
CA LEU A 274 15.21 6.75 12.46
C LEU A 274 14.42 5.62 13.13
N LYS A 275 15.00 4.41 13.25
CA LYS A 275 14.36 3.31 14.00
C LYS A 275 14.14 3.69 15.46
N GLN A 276 15.12 4.35 16.07
CA GLN A 276 15.02 4.83 17.44
C GLN A 276 13.92 5.89 17.58
N LEU A 277 13.88 6.89 16.69
CA LEU A 277 12.79 7.86 16.64
C LEU A 277 11.41 7.19 16.54
N ILE A 278 11.25 6.23 15.64
CA ILE A 278 9.98 5.50 15.46
C ILE A 278 9.59 4.76 16.74
N LYS A 279 10.56 4.16 17.43
CA LYS A 279 10.32 3.47 18.70
C LYS A 279 9.90 4.45 19.79
N ASP A 280 10.61 5.57 19.92
CA ASP A 280 10.38 6.58 20.95
C ASP A 280 9.02 7.26 20.77
N GLU A 281 8.64 7.64 19.54
CA GLU A 281 7.31 8.23 19.29
C GLU A 281 6.18 7.22 19.56
N LYS A 282 6.35 5.93 19.20
CA LYS A 282 5.37 4.88 19.53
C LYS A 282 5.21 4.74 21.04
N GLU A 283 6.30 4.74 21.78
CA GLU A 283 6.28 4.63 23.24
C GLU A 283 5.64 5.86 23.88
N ALA A 284 5.98 7.06 23.41
CA ALA A 284 5.40 8.32 23.89
C ALA A 284 3.88 8.40 23.65
N ILE A 285 3.40 7.91 22.50
CA ILE A 285 1.96 7.83 22.21
C ILE A 285 1.26 6.82 23.12
N ASN A 286 1.87 5.63 23.32
CA ASN A 286 1.33 4.64 24.24
C ASN A 286 1.22 5.16 25.67
N LYS A 287 2.17 6.01 26.09
CA LYS A 287 2.19 6.70 27.38
C LYS A 287 1.34 7.97 27.42
N GLN A 288 0.65 8.32 26.33
CA GLN A 288 -0.15 9.56 26.20
C GLN A 288 0.64 10.87 26.41
N ILE A 289 1.95 10.83 26.18
CA ILE A 289 2.84 11.99 26.25
C ILE A 289 2.83 12.76 24.92
N LEU A 290 2.65 12.04 23.81
CA LEU A 290 2.60 12.59 22.46
C LEU A 290 1.26 12.25 21.81
N ASP A 291 0.58 13.25 21.27
CA ASP A 291 -0.61 13.01 20.44
C ASP A 291 -0.20 12.45 19.07
N LYS A 292 -0.98 11.49 18.56
CA LYS A 292 -0.73 10.87 17.24
C LYS A 292 -0.67 11.90 16.11
N LYS A 293 -1.47 12.97 16.18
CA LYS A 293 -1.50 14.06 15.19
C LYS A 293 -0.17 14.84 15.11
N ASP A 294 0.64 14.83 16.17
CA ASP A 294 1.91 15.56 16.29
C ASP A 294 3.12 14.65 16.03
N SER A 295 2.87 13.36 15.82
CA SER A 295 3.87 12.35 15.50
C SER A 295 4.14 12.26 14.00
N ILE A 296 5.27 11.67 13.64
CA ILE A 296 5.68 11.43 12.26
C ILE A 296 5.99 9.95 11.98
N TYR A 297 6.08 9.11 13.01
CA TYR A 297 6.44 7.70 12.86
C TYR A 297 5.52 6.92 11.91
N SER A 298 4.24 7.30 11.84
CA SER A 298 3.21 6.62 11.05
C SER A 298 3.42 6.76 9.55
N PHE A 299 4.21 7.74 9.12
CA PHE A 299 4.51 7.98 7.72
C PHE A 299 5.63 7.09 7.19
N PHE A 300 6.56 6.63 8.04
CA PHE A 300 7.78 5.98 7.55
C PHE A 300 7.56 4.53 7.12
N ILE A 301 8.11 4.19 5.96
CA ILE A 301 8.24 2.84 5.44
C ILE A 301 9.73 2.57 5.25
N LEU A 302 10.28 1.66 6.05
CA LEU A 302 11.64 1.17 5.92
C LEU A 302 11.63 -0.19 5.24
N THR A 303 12.39 -0.34 4.16
CA THR A 303 12.54 -1.61 3.45
C THR A 303 14.00 -2.00 3.42
N GLU A 304 14.28 -3.25 3.78
CA GLU A 304 15.64 -3.77 3.77
C GLU A 304 16.18 -3.91 2.34
N ASN A 305 17.41 -3.44 2.14
CA ASN A 305 18.15 -3.49 0.89
C ASN A 305 19.54 -4.11 1.16
N PRO A 306 19.64 -5.45 1.12
CA PRO A 306 20.90 -6.14 1.29
C PRO A 306 21.89 -5.69 0.22
N SER A 307 22.98 -5.08 0.67
CA SER A 307 24.05 -4.58 -0.17
C SER A 307 25.32 -5.38 0.09
N ARG A 308 26.11 -5.59 -0.96
CA ARG A 308 27.40 -6.26 -0.83
C ARG A 308 28.45 -5.22 -0.44
N TYR A 309 29.20 -5.52 0.61
CA TYR A 309 30.35 -4.74 1.06
C TYR A 309 31.63 -5.54 0.81
N TYR A 310 32.61 -4.90 0.18
CA TYR A 310 33.89 -5.48 -0.20
C TYR A 310 35.01 -4.76 0.58
N PRO A 311 35.44 -5.28 1.74
CA PRO A 311 36.39 -4.59 2.62
C PRO A 311 37.75 -4.32 1.97
N GLU A 312 38.18 -5.20 1.07
CA GLU A 312 39.49 -5.14 0.40
C GLU A 312 39.44 -4.35 -0.93
N ASN A 313 38.30 -3.73 -1.25
CA ASN A 313 38.03 -2.93 -2.46
C ASN A 313 38.44 -3.60 -3.77
N GLU A 314 39.70 -3.42 -4.20
CA GLU A 314 40.22 -3.86 -5.49
C GLU A 314 40.78 -5.29 -5.47
N VAL A 315 41.12 -5.81 -4.29
CA VAL A 315 41.69 -7.17 -4.17
C VAL A 315 40.67 -8.20 -4.63
N ALA A 316 41.06 -8.99 -5.63
CA ALA A 316 40.22 -10.01 -6.26
C ALA A 316 38.86 -9.51 -6.78
N ALA A 317 38.70 -8.21 -7.06
CA ALA A 317 37.44 -7.62 -7.52
C ALA A 317 36.96 -8.16 -8.89
N GLN A 318 37.86 -8.74 -9.69
CA GLN A 318 37.50 -9.40 -10.95
C GLN A 318 37.02 -10.86 -10.77
N VAL A 319 37.22 -11.42 -9.57
CA VAL A 319 36.94 -12.83 -9.23
C VAL A 319 35.74 -12.96 -8.29
N VAL A 320 35.48 -11.95 -7.46
CA VAL A 320 34.42 -11.90 -6.42
C VAL A 320 33.30 -10.94 -6.80
#